data_AF-A0A1V5FK23-F1
#
_entry.id   AF-A0A1V5FK23-F1
#
_cell.length_a   1.000
_cell.length_b   1.000
_cell.length_c   1.000
_cell.angle_alpha   90.00
_cell.angle_beta   90.00
_cell.angle_gamma   90.00
#
_symmetry.space_group_name_H-M   'P 1'
#
loop_
_entity.id
_entity.type
_entity.pdbx_description
1 polymer ?
#
loop_
_entity_poly.entity_id
_entity_poly.type
_entity_poly.pdbx_seq_one_letter_code
_entity_poly.pdbx_strand_id
1 'polypeptide(L)'
;MNVMRTSLLGSLLQVLKFNLARKAPRVRVFEIGRVFLRDASVPESDSTVQGFDQPMRIAALSSGSANAQQWGHKEQGVDFFDAKGDVEALLAPLKAEFKPGNHHPAMHPGRCAQVLVGGKVIGYVGELHPKWRQGYELPQAPMLFELELDPVLARKLPEFVPVAKYQPVQRDIAVVVADSVTHADLMAAVWAAPTAGLLRDAQLFDVYRPKVAKEAPVEAGATDRSLAIRLTFNSTEATLTDDQIETAVKAVVDQLQSTVGARQRV
;
A
#
# COMPACT_ATOMS: atom_id res chain seq x y z
N MET A 1 -31.28 -15.80 -8.06
CA MET A 1 -30.09 -14.97 -8.37
C MET A 1 -30.46 -14.21 -9.64
N ASN A 2 -30.93 -12.96 -9.50
CA ASN A 2 -31.57 -12.23 -10.62
C ASN A 2 -30.76 -11.00 -11.08
N VAL A 3 -29.55 -10.80 -10.53
CA VAL A 3 -28.70 -9.65 -10.80
C VAL A 3 -27.28 -10.12 -11.03
N MET A 4 -26.67 -9.68 -12.13
CA MET A 4 -25.26 -9.94 -12.43
C MET A 4 -24.38 -9.05 -11.54
N ARG A 5 -23.30 -9.62 -11.02
CA ARG A 5 -22.42 -8.93 -10.07
C ARG A 5 -21.63 -7.79 -10.74
N THR A 6 -21.61 -6.62 -10.11
CA THR A 6 -20.78 -5.48 -10.51
C THR A 6 -19.43 -5.45 -9.79
N SER A 7 -19.25 -6.32 -8.78
CA SER A 7 -18.03 -6.51 -7.99
C SER A 7 -18.02 -7.93 -7.42
N LEU A 8 -16.84 -8.50 -7.22
CA LEU A 8 -16.60 -9.80 -6.57
C LEU A 8 -16.73 -9.73 -5.04
N LEU A 9 -16.62 -8.52 -4.45
CA LEU A 9 -16.67 -8.32 -3.01
C LEU A 9 -17.94 -8.90 -2.36
N GLY A 10 -19.09 -8.76 -3.03
CA GLY A 10 -20.36 -9.30 -2.54
C GLY A 10 -20.33 -10.83 -2.40
N SER A 11 -19.77 -11.53 -3.39
CA SER A 11 -19.61 -12.99 -3.35
C SER A 11 -18.69 -13.42 -2.21
N LEU A 12 -17.55 -12.73 -2.03
CA LEU A 12 -16.60 -13.02 -0.94
C LEU A 12 -17.22 -12.81 0.44
N LEU A 13 -18.05 -11.78 0.63
CA LEU A 13 -18.76 -11.55 1.89
C LEU A 13 -19.76 -12.67 2.21
N GLN A 14 -20.44 -13.23 1.21
CA GLN A 14 -21.32 -14.39 1.42
C GLN A 14 -20.52 -15.63 1.83
N VAL A 15 -19.34 -15.84 1.22
CA VAL A 15 -18.42 -16.93 1.61
C VAL A 15 -17.95 -16.75 3.05
N LEU A 16 -17.59 -15.52 3.46
CA LEU A 16 -17.23 -15.22 4.84
C LEU A 16 -18.38 -15.58 5.79
N LYS A 17 -19.59 -15.08 5.53
CA LYS A 17 -20.78 -15.36 6.35
C LYS A 17 -21.04 -16.86 6.48
N PHE A 18 -20.96 -17.59 5.36
CA PHE A 18 -21.16 -19.04 5.32
C PHE A 18 -20.17 -19.80 6.23
N ASN A 19 -18.90 -19.37 6.25
CA ASN A 19 -17.85 -19.99 7.05
C ASN A 19 -17.95 -19.61 8.54
N LEU A 20 -18.25 -18.35 8.84
CA LEU A 20 -18.48 -17.89 10.21
C LEU A 20 -19.65 -18.64 10.88
N ALA A 21 -20.74 -18.89 10.12
CA ALA A 21 -21.87 -19.69 10.60
C ALA A 21 -21.48 -21.15 10.95
N ARG A 22 -20.34 -21.63 10.44
CA ARG A 22 -19.75 -22.94 10.71
C ARG A 22 -18.60 -22.90 11.70
N LYS A 23 -18.49 -21.80 12.46
CA LYS A 23 -17.46 -21.59 13.48
C LYS A 23 -16.02 -21.65 12.95
N ALA A 24 -15.80 -21.24 11.71
CA ALA A 24 -14.46 -20.97 11.20
C ALA A 24 -14.10 -19.50 11.49
N PRO A 25 -13.29 -19.19 12.52
CA PRO A 25 -13.03 -17.82 12.95
C PRO A 25 -12.06 -17.05 12.03
N ARG A 26 -11.31 -17.78 11.19
CA ARG A 26 -10.32 -17.22 10.27
C ARG A 26 -10.66 -17.64 8.84
N VAL A 27 -10.85 -16.66 7.96
CA VAL A 27 -11.18 -16.88 6.54
C VAL A 27 -10.30 -15.98 5.69
N ARG A 28 -9.50 -16.59 4.81
CA ARG A 28 -8.70 -15.88 3.79
C ARG A 28 -8.95 -16.56 2.45
N VAL A 29 -9.62 -15.85 1.54
CA VAL A 29 -10.06 -16.39 0.24
C VAL A 29 -9.88 -15.35 -0.85
N PHE A 30 -9.67 -15.81 -2.08
CA PHE A 30 -9.64 -14.95 -3.26
C PHE A 30 -10.49 -15.54 -4.38
N GLU A 31 -10.92 -14.70 -5.30
CA GLU A 31 -11.67 -15.06 -6.49
C GLU A 31 -11.13 -14.30 -7.71
N ILE A 32 -11.07 -14.99 -8.85
CA ILE A 32 -10.87 -14.37 -10.16
C ILE A 32 -12.14 -14.60 -10.97
N GLY A 33 -12.69 -13.55 -11.56
CA GLY A 33 -13.89 -13.69 -12.38
C GLY A 33 -14.35 -12.40 -13.04
N ARG A 34 -15.33 -12.54 -13.94
CA ARG A 34 -15.97 -11.41 -14.61
C ARG A 34 -16.90 -10.66 -13.66
N VAL A 35 -16.90 -9.35 -13.81
CA VAL A 35 -17.95 -8.45 -13.33
C VAL A 35 -18.67 -7.87 -14.54
N PHE A 36 -19.87 -7.32 -14.34
CA PHE A 36 -20.73 -6.84 -15.41
C PHE A 36 -21.05 -5.37 -15.17
N LEU A 37 -20.43 -4.48 -15.95
CA LEU A 37 -20.56 -3.04 -15.82
C LEU A 37 -21.36 -2.51 -17.00
N ARG A 38 -22.29 -1.58 -16.75
CA ARG A 38 -23.02 -0.93 -17.84
C ARG A 38 -22.09 0.02 -18.56
N ASP A 39 -21.93 -0.17 -19.87
CA ASP A 39 -21.17 0.70 -20.75
C ASP A 39 -21.82 0.71 -22.14
N ALA A 40 -22.55 1.79 -22.44
CA ALA A 40 -23.28 1.96 -23.69
C ALA A 40 -22.39 2.00 -24.93
N SER A 41 -21.07 2.20 -24.76
CA SER A 41 -20.12 2.22 -25.87
C SER A 41 -19.71 0.82 -26.37
N VAL A 42 -19.99 -0.23 -25.59
CA VAL A 42 -19.61 -1.60 -25.94
C VAL A 42 -20.53 -2.13 -27.04
N PRO A 43 -20.00 -2.45 -28.23
CA PRO A 43 -20.79 -3.04 -29.31
C PRO A 43 -21.06 -4.53 -29.06
N GLU A 44 -22.04 -5.08 -29.77
CA GLU A 44 -22.26 -6.52 -29.82
C GLU A 44 -21.14 -7.21 -30.63
N SER A 45 -20.62 -8.33 -30.12
CA SER A 45 -19.68 -9.20 -30.85
C SER A 45 -19.79 -10.64 -30.37
N ASP A 46 -19.07 -11.57 -30.99
CA ASP A 46 -18.98 -12.97 -30.55
C ASP A 46 -18.51 -13.13 -29.08
N SER A 47 -17.88 -12.10 -28.51
CA SER A 47 -17.32 -12.12 -27.16
C SER A 47 -17.84 -11.00 -26.23
N THR A 48 -18.72 -10.12 -26.71
CA THR A 48 -19.23 -8.97 -25.97
C THR A 48 -20.75 -8.83 -26.11
N VAL A 49 -21.40 -8.36 -25.04
CA VAL A 49 -22.83 -8.07 -25.03
C VAL A 49 -22.99 -6.57 -25.16
N GLN A 50 -23.86 -6.12 -26.07
CA GLN A 50 -24.09 -4.69 -26.29
C GLN A 50 -24.46 -3.98 -24.99
N GLY A 51 -23.80 -2.86 -24.72
CA GLY A 51 -24.10 -2.05 -23.53
C GLY A 51 -23.49 -2.54 -22.22
N PHE A 52 -22.67 -3.62 -22.24
CA PHE A 52 -22.05 -4.18 -21.04
C PHE A 52 -20.56 -4.49 -21.22
N ASP A 53 -19.73 -3.81 -20.43
CA ASP A 53 -18.34 -4.19 -20.23
C ASP A 53 -18.26 -5.35 -19.22
N GLN A 54 -17.44 -6.35 -19.54
CA GLN A 54 -17.32 -7.60 -18.79
C GLN A 54 -15.89 -7.88 -18.36
N PRO A 55 -15.23 -6.97 -17.61
CA PRO A 55 -13.81 -7.07 -17.33
C PRO A 55 -13.55 -8.21 -16.33
N MET A 56 -12.37 -8.81 -16.46
CA MET A 56 -11.86 -9.73 -15.46
C MET A 56 -11.30 -8.95 -14.27
N ARG A 57 -11.67 -9.37 -13.07
CA ARG A 57 -11.20 -8.83 -11.80
C ARG A 57 -10.58 -9.94 -10.96
N ILE A 58 -9.67 -9.56 -10.07
CA ILE A 58 -9.23 -10.39 -8.95
C ILE A 58 -9.61 -9.68 -7.66
N ALA A 59 -10.21 -10.40 -6.73
CA ALA A 59 -10.55 -9.87 -5.42
C ALA A 59 -10.19 -10.86 -4.32
N ALA A 60 -9.91 -10.35 -3.13
CA ALA A 60 -9.70 -11.19 -1.96
C ALA A 60 -10.32 -10.59 -0.70
N LEU A 61 -10.54 -11.48 0.27
CA LEU A 61 -11.06 -11.18 1.58
C LEU A 61 -10.21 -11.88 2.62
N SER A 62 -9.82 -11.15 3.66
CA SER A 62 -9.18 -11.67 4.87
C SER A 62 -9.96 -11.24 6.11
N SER A 63 -10.26 -12.18 7.00
CA SER A 63 -10.97 -11.95 8.26
C SER A 63 -10.46 -12.88 9.37
N GLY A 64 -10.48 -12.39 10.61
CA GLY A 64 -9.94 -13.08 11.78
C GLY A 64 -8.44 -12.86 11.94
N SER A 65 -7.75 -13.84 12.50
CA SER A 65 -6.33 -13.74 12.85
C SER A 65 -5.44 -13.70 11.60
N ALA A 66 -4.44 -12.80 11.57
CA ALA A 66 -3.52 -12.64 10.43
C ALA A 66 -2.78 -13.95 10.14
N ASN A 67 -2.25 -14.55 11.21
CA ASN A 67 -1.58 -15.85 11.20
C ASN A 67 -2.53 -16.98 11.62
N ALA A 68 -2.22 -18.20 11.18
CA ALA A 68 -2.79 -19.39 11.80
C ALA A 68 -2.33 -19.48 13.27
N GLN A 69 -3.08 -20.18 14.11
CA GLN A 69 -2.72 -20.36 15.51
C GLN A 69 -1.34 -21.02 15.61
N GLN A 70 -0.40 -20.34 16.28
CA GLN A 70 0.95 -20.81 16.48
C GLN A 70 1.54 -20.25 17.78
N TRP A 71 2.54 -20.94 18.33
CA TRP A 71 3.17 -20.59 19.60
C TRP A 71 4.17 -19.42 19.50
N GLY A 72 4.77 -19.21 18.32
CA GLY A 72 5.82 -18.20 18.12
C GLY A 72 5.30 -16.77 17.92
N HIS A 73 4.00 -16.58 17.77
CA HIS A 73 3.40 -15.27 17.50
C HIS A 73 2.18 -15.04 18.36
N LYS A 74 2.07 -13.83 18.91
CA LYS A 74 0.84 -13.38 19.57
C LYS A 74 -0.29 -13.34 18.54
N GLU A 75 -1.46 -13.81 18.93
CA GLU A 75 -2.65 -13.68 18.09
C GLU A 75 -3.00 -12.22 17.86
N GLN A 76 -3.12 -11.85 16.58
CA GLN A 76 -3.45 -10.51 16.10
C GLN A 76 -4.40 -10.63 14.92
N GLY A 77 -5.42 -9.78 14.89
CA GLY A 77 -6.36 -9.71 13.77
C GLY A 77 -5.67 -9.14 12.54
N VAL A 78 -6.12 -9.58 11.36
CA VAL A 78 -5.67 -9.02 10.09
C VAL A 78 -5.96 -7.52 10.03
N ASP A 79 -4.99 -6.74 9.58
CA ASP A 79 -5.13 -5.30 9.42
C ASP A 79 -4.93 -4.83 7.97
N PHE A 80 -4.99 -3.52 7.77
CA PHE A 80 -4.83 -2.91 6.44
C PHE A 80 -3.45 -3.22 5.82
N PHE A 81 -2.39 -3.26 6.64
CA PHE A 81 -1.03 -3.47 6.16
C PHE A 81 -0.79 -4.93 5.75
N ASP A 82 -1.46 -5.89 6.38
CA ASP A 82 -1.48 -7.29 5.91
C ASP A 82 -2.06 -7.39 4.49
N ALA A 83 -3.25 -6.81 4.27
CA ALA A 83 -3.90 -6.84 2.97
C ALA A 83 -3.14 -6.02 1.90
N LYS A 84 -2.54 -4.90 2.32
CA LYS A 84 -1.63 -4.12 1.46
C LYS A 84 -0.42 -4.95 1.05
N GLY A 85 0.18 -5.69 1.98
CA GLY A 85 1.32 -6.57 1.71
C GLY A 85 0.97 -7.69 0.72
N ASP A 86 -0.22 -8.30 0.83
CA ASP A 86 -0.72 -9.28 -0.14
C ASP A 86 -0.84 -8.65 -1.55
N VAL A 87 -1.33 -7.40 -1.65
CA VAL A 87 -1.43 -6.67 -2.93
C VAL A 87 -0.06 -6.31 -3.50
N GLU A 88 0.87 -5.84 -2.66
CA GLU A 88 2.25 -5.56 -3.06
C GLU A 88 2.96 -6.83 -3.58
N ALA A 89 2.77 -7.96 -2.91
CA ALA A 89 3.31 -9.25 -3.33
C ALA A 89 2.69 -9.74 -4.65
N LEU A 90 1.38 -9.56 -4.84
CA LEU A 90 0.68 -9.92 -6.07
C LEU A 90 1.16 -9.10 -7.29
N LEU A 91 1.47 -7.82 -7.07
CA LEU A 91 1.90 -6.90 -8.12
C LEU A 91 3.41 -6.96 -8.40
N ALA A 92 4.21 -7.53 -7.49
CA ALA A 92 5.65 -7.64 -7.67
C ALA A 92 6.01 -8.30 -9.02
N PRO A 93 6.98 -7.76 -9.78
CA PRO A 93 7.90 -6.65 -9.44
C PRO A 93 7.37 -5.24 -9.75
N LEU A 94 6.11 -5.09 -10.20
CA LEU A 94 5.52 -3.77 -10.42
C LEU A 94 5.37 -3.05 -9.07
N LYS A 95 5.76 -1.78 -9.04
CA LYS A 95 5.58 -0.92 -7.86
C LYS A 95 4.19 -0.33 -7.87
N ALA A 96 3.41 -0.66 -6.85
CA ALA A 96 2.09 -0.08 -6.62
C ALA A 96 2.21 1.22 -5.83
N GLU A 97 1.42 2.22 -6.22
CA GLU A 97 1.18 3.42 -5.44
C GLU A 97 -0.17 3.30 -4.73
N PHE A 98 -0.22 3.76 -3.48
CA PHE A 98 -1.44 3.73 -2.67
C PHE A 98 -1.85 5.15 -2.30
N LYS A 99 -3.04 5.58 -2.73
CA LYS A 99 -3.60 6.90 -2.40
C LYS A 99 -4.87 6.74 -1.56
N PRO A 100 -5.19 7.65 -0.61
CA PRO A 100 -6.40 7.56 0.18
C PRO A 100 -7.67 7.37 -0.66
N GLY A 101 -8.42 6.30 -0.40
CA GLY A 101 -9.57 5.84 -1.19
C GLY A 101 -10.92 6.27 -0.62
N ASN A 102 -11.03 7.51 -0.17
CA ASN A 102 -12.10 8.01 0.71
C ASN A 102 -13.54 7.90 0.16
N HIS A 103 -13.70 7.56 -1.12
CA HIS A 103 -14.98 7.55 -1.83
C HIS A 103 -15.48 6.15 -2.23
N HIS A 104 -14.79 5.07 -1.86
CA HIS A 104 -15.25 3.73 -2.22
C HIS A 104 -16.51 3.35 -1.41
N PRO A 105 -17.65 3.02 -2.05
CA PRO A 105 -18.95 2.87 -1.37
C PRO A 105 -19.01 1.68 -0.40
N ALA A 106 -18.16 0.66 -0.60
CA ALA A 106 -18.14 -0.53 0.23
C ALA A 106 -17.10 -0.48 1.37
N MET A 107 -16.14 0.43 1.33
CA MET A 107 -14.98 0.42 2.23
C MET A 107 -15.00 1.59 3.22
N HIS A 108 -14.28 1.45 4.31
CA HIS A 108 -14.16 2.48 5.34
C HIS A 108 -13.37 3.69 4.81
N PRO A 109 -13.87 4.93 4.92
CA PRO A 109 -13.26 6.11 4.28
C PRO A 109 -11.83 6.39 4.76
N GLY A 110 -11.55 6.19 6.06
CA GLY A 110 -10.20 6.35 6.63
C GLY A 110 -9.31 5.11 6.60
N ARG A 111 -9.78 3.98 6.08
CA ARG A 111 -9.05 2.69 6.06
C ARG A 111 -9.19 2.01 4.69
N CYS A 112 -9.03 2.81 3.65
CA CYS A 112 -9.17 2.44 2.25
C CYS A 112 -8.13 3.18 1.44
N ALA A 113 -7.56 2.51 0.44
CA ALA A 113 -6.66 3.10 -0.54
C ALA A 113 -7.04 2.68 -1.96
N GLN A 114 -6.95 3.62 -2.89
CA GLN A 114 -6.80 3.34 -4.30
C GLN A 114 -5.44 2.70 -4.55
N VAL A 115 -5.42 1.66 -5.38
CA VAL A 115 -4.20 1.01 -5.86
C VAL A 115 -3.94 1.50 -7.27
N LEU A 116 -2.76 2.07 -7.50
CA LEU A 116 -2.34 2.58 -8.79
C LEU A 116 -1.08 1.88 -9.27
N VAL A 117 -0.98 1.65 -10.58
CA VAL A 117 0.23 1.16 -11.25
C VAL A 117 0.48 2.07 -12.44
N GLY A 118 1.67 2.68 -12.51
CA GLY A 118 2.03 3.63 -13.57
C GLY A 118 1.05 4.81 -13.66
N GLY A 119 0.57 5.31 -12.52
CA GLY A 119 -0.40 6.41 -12.44
C GLY A 119 -1.85 6.05 -12.78
N LYS A 120 -2.14 4.84 -13.27
CA LYS A 120 -3.52 4.37 -13.53
C LYS A 120 -4.08 3.69 -12.28
N VAL A 121 -5.29 4.08 -11.86
CA VAL A 121 -6.03 3.35 -10.81
C VAL A 121 -6.44 1.98 -11.36
N ILE A 122 -6.03 0.93 -10.65
CA ILE A 122 -6.35 -0.46 -11.01
C ILE A 122 -7.31 -1.11 -10.00
N GLY A 123 -7.67 -0.43 -8.91
CA GLY A 123 -8.61 -0.97 -7.93
C GLY A 123 -8.44 -0.38 -6.54
N TYR A 124 -8.90 -1.12 -5.53
CA TYR A 124 -8.94 -0.65 -4.14
C TYR A 124 -8.55 -1.76 -3.16
N VAL A 125 -7.94 -1.37 -2.04
CA VAL A 125 -7.72 -2.21 -0.86
C VAL A 125 -8.22 -1.47 0.38
N GLY A 126 -8.88 -2.16 1.30
CA GLY A 126 -9.38 -1.52 2.50
C GLY A 126 -10.25 -2.41 3.38
N GLU A 127 -10.62 -1.86 4.52
CA GLU A 127 -11.56 -2.48 5.44
C GLU A 127 -13.00 -2.26 4.97
N LEU A 128 -13.87 -3.25 5.16
CA LEU A 128 -15.31 -3.10 4.92
C LEU A 128 -15.92 -1.97 5.75
N HIS A 129 -16.77 -1.15 5.13
CA HIS A 129 -17.45 -0.05 5.80
C HIS A 129 -18.31 -0.54 6.99
N PRO A 130 -18.33 0.16 8.15
CA PRO A 130 -19.08 -0.26 9.34
C PRO A 130 -20.57 -0.52 9.09
N LYS A 131 -21.20 0.30 8.25
CA LYS A 131 -22.59 0.10 7.77
C LYS A 131 -22.81 -1.30 7.18
N TRP A 132 -21.92 -1.74 6.29
CA TRP A 132 -22.05 -3.05 5.65
C TRP A 132 -21.67 -4.17 6.62
N ARG A 133 -20.64 -3.98 7.44
CA ARG A 133 -20.31 -4.92 8.53
C ARG A 133 -21.54 -5.22 9.40
N GLN A 134 -22.27 -4.18 9.81
CA GLN A 134 -23.50 -4.33 10.57
C GLN A 134 -24.62 -5.00 9.75
N GLY A 135 -24.84 -4.57 8.50
CA GLY A 135 -25.87 -5.16 7.64
C GLY A 135 -25.66 -6.63 7.31
N TYR A 136 -24.41 -7.10 7.27
CA TYR A 136 -24.06 -8.51 7.10
C TYR A 136 -23.92 -9.26 8.44
N GLU A 137 -24.11 -8.58 9.59
CA GLU A 137 -23.98 -9.13 10.95
C GLU A 137 -22.60 -9.75 11.22
N LEU A 138 -21.56 -9.12 10.68
CA LEU A 138 -20.19 -9.62 10.81
C LEU A 138 -19.60 -9.20 12.16
N PRO A 139 -18.97 -10.15 12.90
CA PRO A 139 -18.39 -9.86 14.22
C PRO A 139 -17.23 -8.86 14.11
N GLN A 140 -16.45 -8.94 13.04
CA GLN A 140 -15.32 -8.05 12.74
C GLN A 140 -15.41 -7.57 11.29
N ALA A 141 -14.84 -6.40 11.00
CA ALA A 141 -14.75 -5.91 9.63
C ALA A 141 -13.64 -6.69 8.89
N PRO A 142 -13.93 -7.37 7.77
CA PRO A 142 -12.89 -7.98 6.97
C PRO A 142 -12.06 -6.93 6.21
N MET A 143 -10.82 -7.29 5.90
CA MET A 143 -10.00 -6.61 4.90
C MET A 143 -10.30 -7.18 3.52
N LEU A 144 -10.35 -6.29 2.53
CA LEU A 144 -10.80 -6.59 1.18
C LEU A 144 -9.86 -5.93 0.17
N PHE A 145 -9.65 -6.55 -0.97
CA PHE A 145 -9.18 -5.85 -2.16
C PHE A 145 -9.92 -6.33 -3.41
N GLU A 146 -9.99 -5.48 -4.42
CA GLU A 146 -10.44 -5.83 -5.76
C GLU A 146 -9.63 -5.01 -6.79
N LEU A 147 -9.04 -5.70 -7.76
CA LEU A 147 -8.16 -5.13 -8.78
C LEU A 147 -8.58 -5.58 -10.19
N GLU A 148 -8.28 -4.76 -11.20
CA GLU A 148 -8.30 -5.18 -12.61
C GLU A 148 -7.28 -6.30 -12.82
N LEU A 149 -7.66 -7.35 -13.56
CA LEU A 149 -6.78 -8.50 -13.76
C LEU A 149 -5.64 -8.20 -14.74
N ASP A 150 -5.90 -7.48 -15.84
CA ASP A 150 -4.89 -7.28 -16.89
C ASP A 150 -3.63 -6.54 -16.38
N PRO A 151 -3.73 -5.45 -15.61
CA PRO A 151 -2.55 -4.82 -15.00
C PRO A 151 -1.82 -5.72 -14.02
N VAL A 152 -2.56 -6.59 -13.30
CA VAL A 152 -1.97 -7.56 -12.36
C VAL A 152 -1.17 -8.63 -13.11
N LEU A 153 -1.59 -9.03 -14.32
CA LEU A 153 -0.89 -10.01 -15.15
C LEU A 153 0.27 -9.41 -15.95
N ALA A 154 0.33 -8.09 -16.10
CA ALA A 154 1.41 -7.44 -16.83
C ALA A 154 2.77 -7.71 -16.18
N ARG A 155 3.75 -8.17 -16.96
CA ARG A 155 5.12 -8.40 -16.50
C ARG A 155 6.12 -7.81 -17.49
N LYS A 156 7.14 -7.16 -16.97
CA LYS A 156 8.31 -6.74 -17.76
C LYS A 156 9.32 -7.87 -17.76
N LEU A 157 9.94 -8.11 -18.91
CA LEU A 157 11.07 -9.03 -19.00
C LEU A 157 12.25 -8.40 -18.24
N PRO A 158 12.91 -9.14 -17.32
CA PRO A 158 14.10 -8.65 -16.65
C PRO A 158 15.21 -8.34 -17.66
N GLU A 159 15.80 -7.15 -17.55
CA GLU A 159 16.99 -6.78 -18.29
C GLU A 159 18.23 -7.03 -17.43
N PHE A 160 19.32 -7.45 -18.06
CA PHE A 160 20.58 -7.68 -17.35
C PHE A 160 21.12 -6.36 -16.80
N VAL A 161 21.40 -6.35 -15.50
CA VAL A 161 22.11 -5.27 -14.81
C VAL A 161 23.35 -5.88 -14.17
N PRO A 162 24.56 -5.34 -14.39
CA PRO A 162 25.76 -5.87 -13.78
C PRO A 162 25.71 -5.76 -12.26
N VAL A 163 26.24 -6.77 -11.58
CA VAL A 163 26.39 -6.76 -10.12
C VAL A 163 27.42 -5.69 -9.73
N ALA A 164 27.12 -4.92 -8.70
CA ALA A 164 28.02 -3.91 -8.17
C ALA A 164 29.34 -4.55 -7.71
N LYS A 165 30.47 -4.00 -8.18
CA LYS A 165 31.82 -4.43 -7.78
C LYS A 165 32.25 -3.84 -6.44
N TYR A 166 31.67 -2.70 -6.06
CA TYR A 166 32.03 -1.93 -4.88
C TYR A 166 30.96 -2.11 -3.79
N GLN A 167 31.39 -2.07 -2.53
CA GLN A 167 30.49 -2.26 -1.39
C GLN A 167 29.51 -1.08 -1.26
N PRO A 168 28.23 -1.34 -0.94
CA PRO A 168 27.29 -0.27 -0.63
C PRO A 168 27.60 0.35 0.73
N VAL A 169 27.30 1.64 0.87
CA VAL A 169 27.39 2.36 2.14
C VAL A 169 26.00 2.74 2.60
N GLN A 170 25.72 2.54 3.88
CA GLN A 170 24.45 2.89 4.50
C GLN A 170 24.61 4.10 5.42
N ARG A 171 23.63 4.99 5.38
CA ARG A 171 23.50 6.14 6.29
C ARG A 171 22.07 6.25 6.76
N ASP A 172 21.90 6.31 8.07
CA ASP A 172 20.60 6.49 8.69
C ASP A 172 20.41 7.97 9.00
N ILE A 173 19.25 8.52 8.61
CA ILE A 173 18.84 9.88 8.93
C ILE A 173 17.54 9.84 9.73
N ALA A 174 17.41 10.75 10.68
CA ALA A 174 16.17 10.97 11.42
C ALA A 174 15.62 12.35 11.08
N VAL A 175 14.38 12.38 10.59
CA VAL A 175 13.71 13.62 10.22
C VAL A 175 12.37 13.75 10.94
N VAL A 176 12.06 14.97 11.37
CA VAL A 176 10.79 15.33 11.98
C VAL A 176 9.92 16.00 10.92
N VAL A 177 8.72 15.48 10.71
CA VAL A 177 7.75 15.98 9.73
C VAL A 177 6.37 16.11 10.36
N ALA A 178 5.53 16.98 9.80
CA ALA A 178 4.13 17.09 10.21
C ALA A 178 3.38 15.76 10.00
N ASP A 179 2.39 15.47 10.85
CA ASP A 179 1.60 14.21 10.78
C ASP A 179 0.86 14.01 9.44
N SER A 180 0.59 15.11 8.72
CA SER A 180 -0.03 15.12 7.40
C SER A 180 0.88 14.62 6.28
N VAL A 181 2.21 14.64 6.45
CA VAL A 181 3.16 14.19 5.43
C VAL A 181 3.05 12.68 5.27
N THR A 182 2.68 12.20 4.08
CA THR A 182 2.55 10.75 3.85
C THR A 182 3.91 10.10 3.65
N HIS A 183 3.99 8.78 3.88
CA HIS A 183 5.18 8.01 3.51
C HIS A 183 5.51 8.15 2.02
N ALA A 184 4.50 8.20 1.15
CA ALA A 184 4.71 8.36 -0.29
C ALA A 184 5.37 9.71 -0.62
N ASP A 185 4.90 10.80 -0.02
CA ASP A 185 5.48 12.13 -0.23
C ASP A 185 6.92 12.21 0.28
N LEU A 186 7.18 11.63 1.46
CA LEU A 186 8.52 11.53 2.03
C LEU A 186 9.48 10.78 1.10
N MET A 187 9.08 9.58 0.66
CA MET A 187 9.93 8.75 -0.22
C MET A 187 10.12 9.41 -1.59
N ALA A 188 9.08 10.03 -2.15
CA ALA A 188 9.19 10.79 -3.39
C ALA A 188 10.21 11.93 -3.27
N ALA A 189 10.20 12.66 -2.15
CA ALA A 189 11.20 13.70 -1.87
C ALA A 189 12.62 13.13 -1.74
N VAL A 190 12.80 11.97 -1.07
CA VAL A 190 14.11 11.29 -0.99
C VAL A 190 14.62 10.93 -2.39
N TRP A 191 13.78 10.32 -3.24
CA TRP A 191 14.17 9.89 -4.59
C TRP A 191 14.37 11.04 -5.57
N ALA A 192 13.76 12.20 -5.32
CA ALA A 192 13.95 13.41 -6.12
C ALA A 192 15.27 14.15 -5.80
N ALA A 193 15.95 13.80 -4.71
CA ALA A 193 17.15 14.50 -4.29
C ALA A 193 18.32 14.33 -5.29
N PRO A 194 19.10 15.39 -5.56
CA PRO A 194 20.21 15.35 -6.51
C PRO A 194 21.43 14.64 -5.91
N THR A 195 21.38 13.31 -5.82
CA THR A 195 22.44 12.47 -5.22
C THR A 195 23.49 12.00 -6.23
N ALA A 196 23.58 12.64 -7.40
CA ALA A 196 24.44 12.24 -8.52
C ALA A 196 24.29 10.76 -8.94
N GLY A 197 23.09 10.18 -8.75
CA GLY A 197 22.81 8.78 -9.09
C GLY A 197 23.39 7.76 -8.11
N LEU A 198 23.89 8.20 -6.95
CA LEU A 198 24.49 7.33 -5.93
C LEU A 198 23.45 6.61 -5.09
N LEU A 199 22.27 7.19 -4.87
CA LEU A 199 21.20 6.58 -4.07
C LEU A 199 20.64 5.35 -4.79
N ARG A 200 20.75 4.17 -4.15
CA ARG A 200 20.26 2.88 -4.68
C ARG A 200 19.05 2.34 -3.96
N ASP A 201 18.91 2.66 -2.68
CA ASP A 201 17.77 2.26 -1.88
C ASP A 201 17.49 3.26 -0.77
N ALA A 202 16.23 3.32 -0.35
CA ALA A 202 15.80 4.12 0.78
C ALA A 202 14.67 3.39 1.51
N GLN A 203 14.81 3.21 2.81
CA GLN A 203 13.86 2.45 3.63
C GLN A 203 13.50 3.23 4.89
N LEU A 204 12.21 3.53 5.08
CA LEU A 204 11.67 3.95 6.37
C LEU A 204 11.60 2.74 7.29
N PHE A 205 12.34 2.74 8.40
CA PHE A 205 12.41 1.60 9.31
C PHE A 205 11.90 1.89 10.72
N ASP A 206 11.70 3.15 11.09
CA ASP A 206 11.08 3.52 12.37
C ASP A 206 10.21 4.78 12.26
N VAL A 207 9.11 4.78 13.01
CA VAL A 207 8.13 5.88 13.10
C VAL A 207 7.84 6.14 14.57
N TYR A 208 8.43 7.20 15.12
CA TYR A 208 8.21 7.62 16.49
C TYR A 208 7.21 8.78 16.54
N ARG A 209 6.12 8.59 17.30
CA ARG A 209 5.16 9.63 17.64
C ARG A 209 5.35 10.05 19.10
N PRO A 210 5.67 11.33 19.40
CA PRO A 210 5.74 11.80 20.77
C PRO A 210 4.37 11.72 21.45
N LYS A 211 4.35 11.40 22.75
CA LYS A 211 3.12 11.36 23.54
C LYS A 211 2.71 12.79 23.89
N VAL A 212 1.57 13.26 23.39
CA VAL A 212 0.98 14.53 23.82
C VAL A 212 0.42 14.34 25.23
N ALA A 213 0.98 15.05 26.21
CA ALA A 213 0.46 15.05 27.58
C ALA A 213 -0.89 15.78 27.63
N LYS A 214 -1.89 15.21 28.33
CA LYS A 214 -3.28 15.69 28.37
C LYS A 214 -3.48 17.12 28.92
N GLU A 215 -2.45 17.72 29.52
CA GLU A 215 -2.53 18.99 30.25
C GLU A 215 -1.53 20.06 29.76
N ALA A 216 -0.74 19.76 28.72
CA ALA A 216 0.18 20.74 28.14
C ALA A 216 -0.51 21.53 27.01
N PRO A 217 -0.26 22.85 26.86
CA PRO A 217 -0.63 23.58 25.66
C PRO A 217 -0.11 22.82 24.43
N VAL A 218 -0.96 22.65 23.40
CA VAL A 218 -0.52 22.06 22.14
C VAL A 218 0.41 23.06 21.46
N GLU A 219 1.71 22.94 21.72
CA GLU A 219 2.74 23.72 21.04
C GLU A 219 2.77 23.36 19.54
N ALA A 220 3.22 24.30 18.71
CA ALA A 220 3.41 24.06 17.28
C ALA A 220 4.40 22.88 17.08
N GLY A 221 3.94 21.81 16.43
CA GLY A 221 4.73 20.60 16.21
C GLY A 221 4.55 19.50 17.26
N ALA A 222 3.63 19.65 18.22
CA ALA A 222 3.35 18.61 19.22
C ALA A 222 2.84 17.27 18.64
N THR A 223 2.34 17.28 17.39
CA THR A 223 1.89 16.10 16.65
C THR A 223 2.90 15.64 15.59
N ASP A 224 4.05 16.30 15.46
CA ASP A 224 5.06 15.93 14.48
C ASP A 224 5.60 14.54 14.76
N ARG A 225 5.95 13.82 13.69
CA ARG A 225 6.48 12.47 13.76
C ARG A 225 7.95 12.48 13.44
N SER A 226 8.73 11.73 14.20
CA SER A 226 10.13 11.45 13.90
C SER A 226 10.18 10.17 13.07
N LEU A 227 10.76 10.25 11.88
CA LEU A 227 10.87 9.18 10.91
C LEU A 227 12.35 8.84 10.71
N ALA A 228 12.71 7.55 10.85
CA ALA A 228 14.08 7.08 10.63
C ALA A 228 14.20 6.38 9.28
N ILE A 229 15.04 6.92 8.41
CA ILE A 229 15.22 6.46 7.03
C ILE A 229 16.65 5.97 6.85
N ARG A 230 16.81 4.76 6.35
CA ARG A 230 18.10 4.21 5.91
C ARG A 230 18.28 4.49 4.43
N LEU A 231 19.34 5.20 4.09
CA LEU A 231 19.76 5.47 2.72
C LEU A 231 20.90 4.52 2.37
N THR A 232 20.81 3.85 1.23
CA THR A 232 21.88 3.00 0.69
C THR A 232 22.46 3.65 -0.55
N PHE A 233 23.76 3.96 -0.51
CA PHE A 233 24.51 4.55 -1.60
C PHE A 233 25.48 3.54 -2.21
N ASN A 234 25.63 3.56 -3.53
CA ASN A 234 26.63 2.75 -4.21
C ASN A 234 27.00 3.33 -5.59
N SER A 235 28.28 3.24 -5.93
CA SER A 235 28.80 3.56 -7.26
C SER A 235 29.22 2.28 -8.00
N THR A 236 29.02 2.29 -9.32
CA THR A 236 29.47 1.23 -10.22
C THR A 236 30.92 1.40 -10.65
N GLU A 237 31.53 2.56 -10.35
CA GLU A 237 32.84 2.97 -10.87
C GLU A 237 33.96 2.95 -9.82
N ALA A 238 33.65 3.26 -8.56
CA ALA A 238 34.63 3.33 -7.48
C ALA A 238 33.97 3.17 -6.10
N THR A 239 34.79 2.93 -5.08
CA THR A 239 34.38 3.09 -3.67
C THR A 239 34.07 4.56 -3.39
N LEU A 240 32.99 4.81 -2.65
CA LEU A 240 32.58 6.17 -2.28
C LEU A 240 33.50 6.74 -1.20
N THR A 241 33.87 8.01 -1.34
CA THR A 241 34.55 8.76 -0.29
C THR A 241 33.54 9.33 0.72
N ASP A 242 34.00 9.62 1.94
CA ASP A 242 33.14 10.24 2.96
C ASP A 242 32.53 11.57 2.47
N ASP A 243 33.31 12.41 1.78
CA ASP A 243 32.83 13.67 1.21
C ASP A 243 31.67 13.47 0.22
N GLN A 244 31.74 12.43 -0.63
CA GLN A 244 30.67 12.11 -1.57
C GLN A 244 29.40 11.65 -0.85
N ILE A 245 29.57 10.85 0.21
CA ILE A 245 28.46 10.34 1.02
C ILE A 245 27.77 11.50 1.76
N GLU A 246 28.54 12.34 2.46
CA GLU A 246 28.00 13.48 3.21
C GLU A 246 27.31 14.49 2.28
N THR A 247 27.87 14.73 1.09
CA THR A 247 27.23 15.57 0.07
C THR A 247 25.89 14.99 -0.38
N ALA A 248 25.82 13.68 -0.63
CA ALA A 248 24.59 13.03 -1.06
C ALA A 248 23.54 12.98 0.07
N VAL A 249 23.94 12.71 1.30
CA VAL A 249 23.05 12.75 2.48
C VAL A 249 22.50 14.16 2.68
N LYS A 250 23.36 15.18 2.62
CA LYS A 250 22.94 16.58 2.72
C LYS A 250 21.94 16.96 1.63
N ALA A 251 22.17 16.54 0.38
CA ALA A 251 21.22 16.76 -0.71
C ALA A 251 19.85 16.15 -0.42
N VAL A 252 19.78 14.95 0.17
CA VAL A 252 18.51 14.32 0.59
C VAL A 252 17.84 15.12 1.70
N VAL A 253 18.59 15.54 2.72
CA VAL A 253 18.04 16.35 3.83
C VAL A 253 17.52 17.69 3.34
N ASP A 254 18.28 18.39 2.49
CA ASP A 254 17.88 19.68 1.90
C ASP A 254 16.61 19.52 1.03
N GLN A 255 16.49 18.43 0.27
CA GLN A 255 15.30 18.11 -0.52
C GLN A 255 14.08 17.82 0.37
N LEU A 256 14.27 17.08 1.46
CA LEU A 256 13.21 16.80 2.44
C LEU A 256 12.73 18.08 3.14
N GLN A 257 13.65 18.96 3.51
CA GLN A 257 13.31 20.25 4.13
C GLN A 257 12.50 21.13 3.16
N SER A 258 12.92 21.24 1.91
CA SER A 258 12.25 22.09 0.91
C SER A 258 10.89 21.55 0.45
N THR A 259 10.74 20.23 0.32
CA THR A 259 9.54 19.61 -0.27
C THR A 259 8.45 19.33 0.76
N VAL A 260 8.83 18.80 1.92
CA VAL A 260 7.89 18.33 2.95
C VAL A 260 8.07 19.03 4.29
N GLY A 261 8.88 20.09 4.35
CA GLY A 261 9.12 20.85 5.58
C GLY A 261 9.85 20.06 6.67
N ALA A 262 10.60 19.02 6.28
CA ALA A 262 11.30 18.16 7.24
C ALA A 262 12.38 18.92 8.00
N ARG A 263 12.56 18.57 9.29
CA ARG A 263 13.63 19.07 10.13
C ARG A 263 14.50 17.91 10.58
N GLN A 264 15.81 17.96 10.33
CA GLN A 264 16.71 16.92 10.79
C GLN A 264 16.79 16.93 12.32
N ARG A 265 16.68 15.75 12.92
CA ARG A 265 16.91 15.57 14.35
C ARG A 265 18.41 15.38 14.56
N VAL A 266 19.05 16.38 15.18
CA VAL A 266 20.45 16.31 15.63
C VAL A 266 20.53 15.52 16.92
#